data_AF-A0A1V4CTG1-F1
#
_entry.id   AF-A0A1V4CTG1-F1
#
_cell.length_a   1.000
_cell.length_b   1.000
_cell.length_c   1.000
_cell.angle_alpha   90.00
_cell.angle_beta   90.00
_cell.angle_gamma   90.00
#
_symmetry.space_group_name_H-M   'P 1'
#
loop_
_entity.id
_entity.type
_entity.pdbx_description
1 polymer ?
#
loop_
_entity_poly.entity_id
_entity_poly.type
_entity_poly.pdbx_seq_one_letter_code
_entity_poly.pdbx_strand_id
1 'polypeptide(L)'
;VEGEGARLPFSWSGVSLHAVGASVLRVRLSAAAAGGGAVSLAVADGAGRAVLSVDSLVLRPVSVEQIQGARGGRQESLYRLDW
;
A
#
# COMPACT_ATOMS: atom_id res chain seq x y z
N VAL A 1 -18.52 3.87 14.68
CA VAL A 1 -18.45 3.13 13.41
C VAL A 1 -17.12 3.48 12.78
N GLU A 2 -16.20 2.50 12.67
CA GLU A 2 -14.97 2.68 11.92
C GLU A 2 -15.31 3.09 10.49
N GLY A 3 -14.60 4.09 9.94
CA GLY A 3 -14.91 4.65 8.63
C GLY A 3 -14.97 3.56 7.57
N GLU A 4 -16.14 3.45 6.94
CA GLU A 4 -16.52 2.51 5.88
C GLU A 4 -15.82 2.86 4.56
N GLY A 5 -14.49 3.00 4.60
CA GLY A 5 -13.65 3.40 3.49
C GLY A 5 -12.55 2.37 3.22
N ALA A 6 -12.17 2.22 1.96
CA ALA A 6 -11.04 1.38 1.59
C ALA A 6 -9.77 1.87 2.31
N ARG A 7 -8.88 0.96 2.70
CA ARG A 7 -7.55 1.32 3.18
C ARG A 7 -6.53 1.14 2.06
N LEU A 8 -5.69 2.15 1.87
CA LEU A 8 -4.64 2.14 0.85
C LEU A 8 -3.25 2.04 1.46
N PRO A 9 -2.28 1.42 0.77
CA PRO A 9 -0.87 1.53 1.07
C PRO A 9 -0.43 2.98 1.20
N PHE A 10 0.17 3.34 2.34
CA PHE A 10 0.72 4.66 2.59
C PHE A 10 2.25 4.66 2.67
N SER A 11 2.83 3.70 3.40
CA SER A 11 4.29 3.54 3.47
C SER A 11 4.70 2.07 3.54
N TRP A 12 5.88 1.78 2.99
CA TRP A 12 6.52 0.47 2.99
C TRP A 12 7.88 0.58 3.68
N SER A 13 8.20 -0.36 4.54
CA SER A 13 9.49 -0.45 5.23
C SER A 13 9.98 -1.89 5.26
N GLY A 14 11.31 -2.08 5.16
CA GLY A 14 11.92 -3.42 5.20
C GLY A 14 11.52 -4.30 4.02
N VAL A 15 11.41 -3.73 2.82
CA VAL A 15 11.07 -4.48 1.60
C VAL A 15 12.30 -5.20 1.07
N SER A 16 12.22 -6.52 0.89
CA SER A 16 13.28 -7.33 0.27
C SER A 16 12.69 -8.29 -0.76
N LEU A 17 13.18 -8.20 -2.00
CA LEU A 17 12.83 -9.11 -3.08
C LEU A 17 13.89 -10.22 -3.19
N HIS A 18 13.44 -11.46 -3.14
CA HIS A 18 14.31 -12.66 -3.12
C HIS A 18 14.34 -13.38 -4.46
N ALA A 19 13.24 -13.34 -5.21
CA ALA A 19 13.10 -14.01 -6.51
C ALA A 19 12.11 -13.29 -7.42
N VAL A 20 12.20 -13.56 -8.71
CA VAL A 20 11.30 -13.05 -9.76
C VAL A 20 10.79 -14.20 -10.64
N GLY A 21 9.77 -13.94 -11.46
CA GLY A 21 9.27 -14.92 -12.44
C GLY A 21 8.26 -15.93 -11.88
N ALA A 22 7.89 -15.82 -10.60
CA ALA A 22 6.78 -16.60 -10.05
C ALA A 22 5.45 -16.13 -10.67
N SER A 23 4.72 -17.05 -11.31
CA SER A 23 3.38 -16.79 -11.86
C SER A 23 2.26 -16.98 -10.84
N VAL A 24 2.56 -17.61 -9.70
CA VAL A 24 1.63 -17.84 -8.58
C VAL A 24 2.33 -17.50 -7.28
N LEU A 25 1.65 -16.74 -6.43
CA LEU A 25 2.14 -16.34 -5.11
C LEU A 25 1.20 -16.82 -4.00
N ARG A 26 1.78 -17.21 -2.86
CA ARG A 26 1.12 -17.43 -1.58
C ARG A 26 1.58 -16.33 -0.63
N VAL A 27 0.63 -15.62 -0.03
CA VAL A 27 0.92 -14.48 0.85
C VAL A 27 0.42 -14.78 2.25
N ARG A 28 1.29 -14.61 3.24
CA ARG A 28 0.91 -14.57 4.66
C ARG A 28 0.97 -13.13 5.14
N LEU A 29 -0.15 -12.66 5.69
CA LEU A 29 -0.23 -11.38 6.38
C LEU A 29 -0.25 -11.61 7.90
N SER A 30 0.47 -10.77 8.64
CA SER A 30 0.41 -10.72 10.10
C SER A 30 0.36 -9.27 10.56
N ALA A 31 -0.15 -9.00 11.76
CA ALA A 31 -0.01 -7.69 12.36
C ALA A 31 1.47 -7.33 12.48
N ALA A 32 1.85 -6.11 12.06
CA ALA A 32 3.21 -5.63 12.24
C ALA A 32 3.45 -5.27 13.72
N ALA A 33 4.71 -5.35 14.17
CA ALA A 33 5.08 -4.97 15.53
C ALA A 33 4.84 -3.47 15.82
N ALA A 34 4.90 -2.64 14.78
CA ALA A 34 4.49 -1.24 14.86
C ALA A 34 2.96 -1.15 14.83
N GLY A 35 2.34 -0.73 15.93
CA GLY A 35 0.90 -0.54 16.02
C GLY A 35 0.34 0.47 14.98
N GLY A 36 -0.99 0.54 14.84
CA GLY A 36 -1.64 1.56 14.01
C GLY A 36 -2.10 1.12 12.61
N GLY A 37 -2.46 -0.15 12.43
CA GLY A 37 -3.00 -0.64 11.15
C GLY A 37 -1.94 -1.04 10.11
N ALA A 38 -0.73 -1.34 10.58
CA ALA A 38 0.33 -1.89 9.76
C ALA A 38 0.32 -3.42 9.74
N VAL A 39 0.71 -3.99 8.60
CA VAL A 39 0.83 -5.45 8.40
C VAL A 39 2.22 -5.81 7.88
N SER A 40 2.73 -6.98 8.27
CA SER A 40 3.93 -7.59 7.68
C SER A 40 3.51 -8.62 6.63
N LEU A 41 4.30 -8.74 5.56
CA LEU A 41 4.03 -9.66 4.46
C LEU A 41 5.20 -10.65 4.31
N ALA A 42 4.87 -11.93 4.25
CA ALA A 42 5.76 -12.97 3.76
C ALA A 42 5.15 -13.58 2.49
N VAL A 43 5.86 -13.48 1.38
CA VAL A 43 5.40 -13.93 0.06
C VAL A 43 6.28 -15.06 -0.43
N ALA A 44 5.65 -16.16 -0.84
CA ALA A 44 6.31 -17.32 -1.42
C ALA A 44 5.69 -17.70 -2.76
N ASP A 45 6.40 -18.46 -3.58
CA ASP A 45 5.87 -19.06 -4.80
C ASP A 45 4.97 -20.28 -4.50
N GLY A 46 4.44 -20.93 -5.54
CA GLY A 46 3.62 -22.14 -5.39
C GLY A 46 4.35 -23.35 -4.79
N ALA A 47 5.69 -23.35 -4.81
CA ALA A 47 6.54 -24.38 -4.20
C ALA A 47 7.02 -24.00 -2.79
N GLY A 48 6.64 -22.83 -2.27
CA GLY A 48 7.03 -22.34 -0.95
C GLY A 48 8.37 -21.60 -0.88
N ARG A 49 9.02 -21.30 -2.01
CA ARG A 49 10.26 -20.52 -2.03
C ARG A 49 9.95 -19.04 -1.83
N ALA A 50 10.76 -18.35 -1.02
CA ALA A 50 10.58 -16.93 -0.74
C ALA A 50 10.69 -16.08 -2.02
N VAL A 51 9.76 -15.15 -2.19
CA VAL A 51 9.70 -14.19 -3.31
C VAL A 51 9.89 -12.77 -2.79
N LEU A 52 9.16 -12.36 -1.75
CA LEU A 52 9.18 -11.01 -1.20
C LEU A 52 8.93 -11.07 0.32
N SER A 53 9.64 -10.25 1.08
CA SER A 53 9.32 -9.95 2.48
C SER A 53 9.13 -8.45 2.67
N VAL A 54 8.19 -8.08 3.52
CA VAL A 54 7.93 -6.69 3.93
C VAL A 54 7.72 -6.67 5.44
N ASP A 55 8.59 -5.95 6.13
CA ASP A 55 8.51 -5.83 7.58
C ASP A 55 7.29 -5.03 8.02
N SER A 56 6.97 -3.94 7.31
CA SER A 56 5.79 -3.12 7.60
C SER A 56 5.20 -2.45 6.36
N LEU A 57 3.90 -2.67 6.17
CA LEU A 57 3.03 -1.94 5.24
C LEU A 57 1.96 -1.22 6.04
N VAL A 58 2.06 0.12 6.12
CA VAL A 58 1.08 0.96 6.81
C VAL A 58 -0.11 1.22 5.87
N LEU A 59 -1.31 0.88 6.33
CA LEU A 59 -2.56 1.10 5.60
C LEU A 59 -3.37 2.23 6.21
N ARG A 60 -3.71 3.25 5.42
CA ARG A 60 -4.52 4.39 5.87
C ARG A 60 -5.90 4.38 5.23
N PRO A 61 -6.96 4.74 5.98
CA PRO A 61 -8.28 4.89 5.40
C PRO A 61 -8.28 6.03 4.39
N VAL A 62 -9.03 5.85 3.31
CA VAL A 62 -9.34 6.89 2.34
C VAL A 62 -10.85 6.94 2.13
N SER A 63 -11.42 8.14 2.04
CA SER A 63 -12.84 8.31 1.72
C SER A 63 -13.08 8.37 0.21
N VAL A 64 -14.30 8.08 -0.22
CA VAL A 64 -14.68 8.16 -1.64
C VAL A 64 -14.57 9.61 -2.13
N GLU A 65 -14.90 10.59 -1.31
CA GLU A 65 -14.81 12.02 -1.62
C GLU A 65 -13.35 12.44 -1.83
N GLN A 66 -12.40 11.91 -1.03
CA GLN A 66 -10.98 12.16 -1.24
C GLN A 66 -10.50 11.58 -2.58
N ILE A 67 -10.98 10.39 -2.96
CA ILE A 67 -10.67 9.79 -4.27
C ILE A 67 -11.29 10.61 -5.42
N GLN A 68 -12.53 11.07 -5.28
CA GLN A 68 -13.20 11.87 -6.30
C GLN A 68 -12.61 13.28 -6.43
N GLY A 69 -12.25 13.92 -5.31
CA GLY A 69 -11.56 15.21 -5.30
C GLY A 69 -10.19 15.15 -5.98
N ALA A 70 -9.46 14.04 -5.83
CA ALA A 70 -8.21 13.81 -6.55
C ALA A 70 -8.42 13.67 -8.07
N ARG A 71 -9.60 13.20 -8.51
CA ARG A 71 -9.96 13.06 -9.94
C ARG A 71 -10.49 14.36 -10.56
N GLY A 72 -11.04 15.28 -9.77
CA GLY A 72 -11.76 16.47 -10.27
C GLY A 72 -11.18 17.83 -9.84
N GLY A 73 -10.08 17.88 -9.10
CA GLY A 73 -9.67 19.08 -8.35
C GLY A 73 -8.56 19.97 -8.95
N ARG A 74 -8.35 20.02 -10.27
CA ARG A 74 -7.39 21.00 -10.85
C ARG A 74 -7.64 21.35 -12.32
N GLN A 75 -8.71 22.09 -12.60
CA GLN A 75 -8.80 22.96 -13.79
C GLN A 75 -9.57 24.26 -13.46
N GLU A 76 -9.31 24.88 -12.31
CA GLU A 76 -9.76 26.25 -11.99
C GLU A 76 -8.60 27.00 -11.32
N SER A 77 -7.49 27.15 -12.05
CA SER A 77 -6.35 27.93 -11.55
C SER A 77 -5.53 28.43 -12.71
N LEU A 78 -5.60 29.74 -12.94
CA LEU A 78 -4.67 30.47 -13.77
C LEU A 78 -3.34 30.56 -13.01
N TYR A 79 -2.35 29.78 -13.42
CA TYR A 79 -1.00 29.90 -12.90
C TYR A 79 -0.28 30.98 -13.69
N ARG A 80 0.24 32.01 -13.00
CA ARG A 80 1.24 32.91 -13.56
C ARG A 80 2.62 32.41 -13.15
N LEU A 81 3.50 32.28 -14.14
CA LEU A 81 4.91 32.03 -13.93
C LEU A 81 5.58 33.36 -13.58
N ASP A 82 6.30 33.41 -12.46
CA ASP A 82 7.20 34.51 -12.11
C ASP A 82 8.57 33.89 -11.77
N TRP A 83 9.64 34.53 -12.26
CA TRP A 83 11.03 34.05 -12.15
C TRP A 83 11.89 35.08 -11.41
#